data_AF-A0A2P8QUX1-F1
#
_entry.id   AF-A0A2P8QUX1-F1
#
_cell.length_a   1.000
_cell.length_b   1.000
_cell.length_c   1.000
_cell.angle_alpha   90.00
_cell.angle_beta   90.00
_cell.angle_gamma   90.00
#
_symmetry.space_group_name_H-M   'P 1'
#
loop_
_entity.id
_entity.type
_entity.pdbx_description
1 polymer ?
#
loop_
_entity_poly.entity_id
_entity_poly.type
_entity_poly.pdbx_seq_one_letter_code
_entity_poly.pdbx_strand_id
1 'polypeptide(L)'
;MPLGDSKTAGGHSVEPTPGAYRIQLWQNFVADGLSIDFVGSLSNGSTSLGDKDHEGHGGWTTDEISALLDTGILKTYQPHIILLTIGTNDTGSSSVNEMYGDLSRLIDRIAQQSPNTQIFVSSIAPIDPNGSKGVKPEAAENAEDFNALLPQLVNNKVSQGKKVAFVDAEGSLTIDDLGSDGVHPSSQGYKKIGNKWYDAIVERDTISSVENVIGTAYRDKLLGNVSNNVLEGGASRDILTGGGGIDTFIYRSSHHGSDTITDFGTDDFFQFSAANFGGGLIAGTPLSLTEAATGVFVSSDNPFALGTSANFLYNTATGILSFDQDGVGIDAAITIARLRSLPSLNWQQIQIIA
;
A
#
# COMPACT_ATOMS: atom_id res chain seq x y z
N MET A 1 -12.31 -10.68 -7.14
CA MET A 1 -13.64 -10.07 -6.95
C MET A 1 -13.59 -9.07 -5.81
N PRO A 2 -13.61 -7.77 -6.12
CA PRO A 2 -13.97 -6.73 -5.14
C PRO A 2 -15.46 -6.89 -4.78
N LEU A 3 -15.78 -7.29 -3.55
CA LEU A 3 -17.14 -7.58 -3.07
C LEU A 3 -17.49 -6.68 -1.90
N GLY A 4 -18.62 -5.98 -1.95
CA GLY A 4 -18.96 -5.11 -0.84
C GLY A 4 -20.07 -4.11 -1.10
N ASP A 5 -20.02 -3.00 -0.37
CA ASP A 5 -21.02 -1.93 -0.43
C ASP A 5 -20.63 -0.76 -1.38
N SER A 6 -21.15 0.44 -1.10
CA SER A 6 -20.84 1.68 -1.81
C SER A 6 -19.35 2.01 -1.83
N LYS A 7 -18.57 1.62 -0.83
CA LYS A 7 -17.11 1.85 -0.79
C LYS A 7 -16.35 0.98 -1.77
N THR A 8 -16.91 -0.17 -2.16
CA THR A 8 -16.36 -1.00 -3.25
C THR A 8 -16.76 -0.43 -4.61
N ALA A 9 -18.00 0.03 -4.74
CA ALA A 9 -18.50 0.65 -5.98
C ALA A 9 -17.90 2.04 -6.25
N GLY A 10 -17.57 2.79 -5.20
CA GLY A 10 -17.22 4.21 -5.28
C GLY A 10 -18.42 5.12 -5.51
N GLY A 11 -19.63 4.65 -5.19
CA GLY A 11 -20.88 5.36 -5.44
C GLY A 11 -21.40 6.08 -4.20
N HIS A 12 -21.38 7.41 -4.20
CA HIS A 12 -22.05 8.25 -3.21
C HIS A 12 -22.41 9.62 -3.80
N SER A 13 -23.36 10.32 -3.17
CA SER A 13 -23.98 11.53 -3.73
C SER A 13 -23.16 12.81 -3.56
N VAL A 14 -22.17 12.83 -2.67
CA VAL A 14 -21.44 14.04 -2.28
C VAL A 14 -20.11 14.17 -3.02
N GLU A 15 -19.32 13.11 -3.10
CA GLU A 15 -18.02 13.12 -3.78
C GLU A 15 -17.79 11.82 -4.60
N PRO A 16 -18.66 11.50 -5.58
CA PRO A 16 -18.61 10.23 -6.28
C PRO A 16 -17.20 9.91 -6.80
N THR A 17 -16.67 8.76 -6.40
CA THR A 17 -15.35 8.28 -6.82
C THR A 17 -15.48 6.90 -7.49
N PRO A 18 -16.13 6.79 -8.68
CA PRO A 18 -16.30 5.50 -9.36
C PRO A 18 -14.97 4.78 -9.55
N GLY A 19 -14.92 3.50 -9.19
CA GLY A 19 -13.67 2.73 -9.14
C GLY A 19 -13.05 2.66 -7.74
N ALA A 20 -13.31 3.63 -6.86
CA ALA A 20 -12.90 3.62 -5.45
C ALA A 20 -11.42 3.20 -5.26
N TYR A 21 -11.15 2.32 -4.29
CA TYR A 21 -9.83 1.75 -4.03
C TYR A 21 -9.28 0.89 -5.19
N ARG A 22 -10.15 0.40 -6.09
CA ARG A 22 -9.74 -0.46 -7.20
C ARG A 22 -8.83 0.29 -8.17
N ILE A 23 -8.96 1.61 -8.28
CA ILE A 23 -8.06 2.44 -9.10
C ILE A 23 -6.61 2.28 -8.64
N GLN A 24 -6.33 2.54 -7.35
CA GLN A 24 -4.97 2.46 -6.82
C GLN A 24 -4.48 1.01 -6.78
N LEU A 25 -5.35 0.07 -6.43
CA LEU A 25 -5.03 -1.35 -6.41
C LEU A 25 -4.59 -1.84 -7.81
N TRP A 26 -5.35 -1.50 -8.86
CA TRP A 26 -5.02 -1.81 -10.25
C TRP A 26 -3.69 -1.18 -10.67
N GLN A 27 -3.48 0.09 -10.34
CA GLN A 27 -2.21 0.78 -10.64
C GLN A 27 -1.02 0.10 -9.99
N ASN A 28 -1.15 -0.40 -8.76
CA ASN A 28 -0.09 -1.14 -8.09
C ASN A 28 0.18 -2.50 -8.79
N PHE A 29 -0.86 -3.23 -9.20
CA PHE A 29 -0.67 -4.47 -9.97
C PHE A 29 0.04 -4.22 -11.30
N VAL A 30 -0.39 -3.19 -12.05
CA VAL A 30 0.24 -2.82 -13.32
C VAL A 30 1.68 -2.36 -13.13
N ALA A 31 1.95 -1.58 -12.09
CA ALA A 31 3.30 -1.10 -11.78
C ALA A 31 4.27 -2.26 -11.50
N ASP A 32 3.81 -3.30 -10.82
CA ASP A 32 4.61 -4.47 -10.48
C ASP A 32 4.51 -5.59 -11.56
N GLY A 33 3.95 -5.27 -12.73
CA GLY A 33 3.87 -6.18 -13.89
C GLY A 33 2.94 -7.39 -13.70
N LEU A 34 2.04 -7.35 -12.72
CA LEU A 34 1.14 -8.43 -12.36
C LEU A 34 -0.12 -8.41 -13.25
N SER A 35 -0.51 -9.59 -13.75
CA SER A 35 -1.77 -9.77 -14.48
C SER A 35 -2.89 -10.09 -13.50
N ILE A 36 -3.94 -9.27 -13.50
CA ILE A 36 -5.10 -9.43 -12.64
C ILE A 36 -6.38 -9.27 -13.48
N ASP A 37 -7.41 -10.02 -13.09
CA ASP A 37 -8.76 -9.98 -13.66
C ASP A 37 -9.73 -9.70 -12.51
N PHE A 38 -10.29 -8.50 -12.47
CA PHE A 38 -11.39 -8.21 -11.57
C PHE A 38 -12.66 -8.82 -12.16
N VAL A 39 -13.46 -9.42 -11.29
CA VAL A 39 -14.68 -10.12 -11.71
C VAL A 39 -15.83 -9.71 -10.81
N GLY A 40 -17.02 -9.62 -11.40
CA GLY A 40 -18.27 -9.25 -10.76
C GLY A 40 -19.31 -8.82 -11.80
N SER A 41 -20.56 -8.67 -11.38
CA SER A 41 -21.68 -8.33 -12.24
C SER A 41 -21.81 -6.83 -12.56
N LEU A 42 -21.14 -5.98 -11.79
CA LEU A 42 -21.16 -4.53 -11.95
C LEU A 42 -19.83 -4.06 -12.53
N SER A 43 -19.86 -2.91 -13.22
CA SER A 43 -18.67 -2.33 -13.83
C SER A 43 -18.73 -0.81 -13.77
N ASN A 44 -17.75 -0.17 -13.12
CA ASN A 44 -17.56 1.27 -13.13
C ASN A 44 -16.11 1.66 -12.80
N GLY A 45 -15.73 2.89 -13.17
CA GLY A 45 -14.38 3.39 -12.91
C GLY A 45 -13.95 4.46 -13.91
N SER A 46 -12.91 5.22 -13.55
CA SER A 46 -12.23 6.13 -14.47
C SER A 46 -11.47 5.39 -15.57
N THR A 47 -10.96 6.12 -16.56
CA THR A 47 -10.11 5.57 -17.62
C THR A 47 -8.78 5.00 -17.13
N SER A 48 -8.31 5.42 -15.95
CA SER A 48 -7.08 4.90 -15.33
C SER A 48 -7.26 3.53 -14.67
N LEU A 49 -8.50 3.06 -14.53
CA LEU A 49 -8.82 1.71 -14.09
C LEU A 49 -9.06 0.84 -15.34
N GLY A 50 -8.09 -0.04 -15.62
CA GLY A 50 -8.10 -0.89 -16.82
C GLY A 50 -9.30 -1.83 -16.80
N ASP A 51 -9.35 -2.70 -15.80
CA ASP A 51 -10.50 -3.55 -15.51
C ASP A 51 -11.40 -2.90 -14.45
N LYS A 52 -12.69 -2.75 -14.78
CA LYS A 52 -13.67 -2.00 -13.99
C LYS A 52 -14.63 -2.91 -13.25
N ASP A 53 -14.54 -4.22 -13.41
CA ASP A 53 -15.54 -5.14 -12.90
C ASP A 53 -15.46 -5.26 -11.37
N HIS A 54 -16.62 -5.38 -10.73
CA HIS A 54 -16.76 -5.48 -9.29
C HIS A 54 -18.13 -6.02 -8.88
N GLU A 55 -18.27 -6.32 -7.58
CA GLU A 55 -19.53 -6.74 -6.95
C GLU A 55 -19.83 -5.82 -5.76
N GLY A 56 -19.86 -4.51 -6.04
CA GLY A 56 -20.03 -3.45 -5.04
C GLY A 56 -21.43 -2.85 -5.11
N HIS A 57 -22.22 -2.99 -4.07
CA HIS A 57 -23.64 -2.64 -4.05
C HIS A 57 -23.93 -1.53 -3.05
N GLY A 58 -24.20 -0.33 -3.57
CA GLY A 58 -24.39 0.86 -2.75
C GLY A 58 -25.54 0.72 -1.74
N GLY A 59 -25.24 0.95 -0.46
CA GLY A 59 -26.22 0.90 0.63
C GLY A 59 -26.55 -0.49 1.17
N TRP A 60 -25.96 -1.55 0.61
CA TRP A 60 -26.27 -2.92 1.02
C TRP A 60 -25.66 -3.28 2.37
N THR A 61 -26.38 -4.07 3.15
CA THR A 61 -25.93 -4.66 4.40
C THR A 61 -25.22 -6.00 4.19
N THR A 62 -24.64 -6.54 5.27
CA THR A 62 -24.00 -7.85 5.25
C THR A 62 -24.96 -8.96 4.84
N ASP A 63 -26.22 -8.90 5.32
CA ASP A 63 -27.25 -9.88 4.98
C ASP A 63 -27.68 -9.80 3.51
N GLU A 64 -27.74 -8.61 2.91
CA GLU A 64 -28.07 -8.45 1.49
C GLU A 64 -26.97 -9.00 0.58
N ILE A 65 -25.70 -8.77 0.92
CA ILE A 65 -24.56 -9.44 0.25
C ILE A 65 -24.61 -10.96 0.46
N SER A 66 -25.03 -11.42 1.64
CA SER A 66 -25.24 -12.84 1.92
C SER A 66 -26.30 -13.42 0.98
N ALA A 67 -27.44 -12.73 0.81
CA ALA A 67 -28.51 -13.13 -0.11
C ALA A 67 -28.07 -13.13 -1.58
N LEU A 68 -27.15 -12.24 -1.98
CA LEU A 68 -26.58 -12.24 -3.34
C LEU A 68 -25.93 -13.59 -3.70
N LEU A 69 -25.34 -14.29 -2.73
CA LEU A 69 -24.69 -15.57 -2.99
C LEU A 69 -25.68 -16.63 -3.51
N ASP A 70 -26.97 -16.53 -3.17
CA ASP A 70 -28.00 -17.46 -3.64
C ASP A 70 -28.31 -17.31 -5.14
N THR A 71 -27.90 -16.19 -5.74
CA THR A 71 -28.01 -15.99 -7.20
C THR A 71 -27.00 -16.84 -7.99
N GLY A 72 -26.04 -17.48 -7.31
CA GLY A 72 -24.96 -18.25 -7.94
C GLY A 72 -23.78 -17.40 -8.39
N ILE A 73 -23.64 -16.18 -7.88
CA ILE A 73 -22.60 -15.22 -8.28
C ILE A 73 -21.17 -15.80 -8.23
N LEU A 74 -20.86 -16.59 -7.20
CA LEU A 74 -19.55 -17.23 -7.03
C LEU A 74 -19.32 -18.36 -8.04
N LYS A 75 -20.38 -19.03 -8.48
CA LYS A 75 -20.32 -20.05 -9.53
C LYS A 75 -20.13 -19.42 -10.91
N THR A 76 -20.74 -18.25 -11.13
CA THR A 76 -20.61 -17.51 -12.39
C THR A 76 -19.20 -16.98 -12.58
N TYR A 77 -18.66 -16.29 -11.58
CA TYR A 77 -17.38 -15.57 -11.70
C TYR A 77 -16.16 -16.31 -11.16
N GLN A 78 -16.35 -17.38 -10.36
CA GLN A 78 -15.29 -18.25 -9.83
C GLN A 78 -14.04 -17.50 -9.31
N PRO A 79 -14.20 -16.52 -8.39
CA PRO A 79 -13.08 -15.68 -7.99
C PRO A 79 -12.01 -16.47 -7.24
N HIS A 80 -10.74 -16.29 -7.61
CA HIS A 80 -9.60 -16.80 -6.83
C HIS A 80 -9.42 -16.05 -5.50
N ILE A 81 -9.69 -14.75 -5.52
CA ILE A 81 -9.57 -13.85 -4.37
C ILE A 81 -10.85 -13.02 -4.25
N ILE A 82 -11.36 -12.89 -3.02
CA ILE A 82 -12.42 -11.94 -2.66
C ILE A 82 -11.84 -10.89 -1.72
N LEU A 83 -12.07 -9.61 -2.03
CA LEU A 83 -11.82 -8.49 -1.13
C LEU A 83 -13.16 -8.03 -0.59
N LEU A 84 -13.43 -8.32 0.68
CA LEU A 84 -14.73 -8.11 1.32
C LEU A 84 -14.72 -6.81 2.14
N THR A 85 -15.43 -5.80 1.64
CA THR A 85 -15.69 -4.51 2.30
C THR A 85 -17.19 -4.38 2.56
N ILE A 86 -17.63 -4.70 3.78
CA ILE A 86 -19.06 -4.70 4.15
C ILE A 86 -19.24 -4.39 5.64
N GLY A 87 -20.47 -4.10 6.06
CA GLY A 87 -20.81 -3.85 7.46
C GLY A 87 -21.08 -2.38 7.79
N THR A 88 -20.68 -1.42 6.93
CA THR A 88 -20.89 0.01 7.23
C THR A 88 -22.38 0.35 7.31
N ASN A 89 -23.21 -0.20 6.43
CA ASN A 89 -24.65 0.11 6.44
C ASN A 89 -25.38 -0.57 7.63
N ASP A 90 -24.73 -1.55 8.25
CA ASP A 90 -25.21 -2.29 9.41
C ASP A 90 -24.94 -1.51 10.72
N THR A 91 -23.91 -0.64 10.78
CA THR A 91 -23.49 0.04 12.03
C THR A 91 -24.57 0.90 12.67
N GLY A 92 -25.48 1.47 11.86
CA GLY A 92 -26.62 2.25 12.35
C GLY A 92 -27.91 1.45 12.46
N SER A 93 -27.94 0.17 12.13
CA SER A 93 -29.19 -0.62 12.06
C SER A 93 -29.15 -1.93 12.84
N SER A 94 -27.97 -2.38 13.23
CA SER A 94 -27.73 -3.65 13.92
C SER A 94 -26.84 -3.45 15.15
N SER A 95 -26.98 -4.33 16.13
CA SER A 95 -26.00 -4.42 17.22
C SER A 95 -24.68 -5.00 16.73
N VAL A 96 -23.57 -4.68 17.40
CA VAL A 96 -22.24 -5.24 17.10
C VAL A 96 -22.24 -6.78 17.10
N ASN A 97 -23.04 -7.41 17.96
CA ASN A 97 -23.17 -8.87 18.01
C ASN A 97 -23.93 -9.46 16.80
N GLU A 98 -24.92 -8.75 16.28
CA GLU A 98 -25.60 -9.14 15.02
C GLU A 98 -24.63 -9.01 13.85
N MET A 99 -23.92 -7.88 13.73
CA MET A 99 -22.89 -7.68 12.70
C MET A 99 -21.82 -8.79 12.71
N TYR A 100 -21.36 -9.19 13.91
CA TYR A 100 -20.43 -10.32 14.09
C TYR A 100 -21.03 -11.63 13.57
N GLY A 101 -22.26 -11.92 13.95
CA GLY A 101 -22.98 -13.12 13.51
C GLY A 101 -23.14 -13.16 11.99
N ASP A 102 -23.54 -12.04 11.40
CA ASP A 102 -23.85 -11.93 9.97
C ASP A 102 -22.59 -12.08 9.12
N LEU A 103 -21.51 -11.39 9.47
CA LEU A 103 -20.22 -11.52 8.79
C LEU A 103 -19.64 -12.93 8.94
N SER A 104 -19.72 -13.51 10.14
CA SER A 104 -19.29 -14.88 10.40
C SER A 104 -20.01 -15.90 9.50
N ARG A 105 -21.34 -15.75 9.34
CA ARG A 105 -22.15 -16.58 8.43
C ARG A 105 -21.81 -16.32 6.97
N LEU A 106 -21.60 -15.06 6.58
CA LEU A 106 -21.23 -14.71 5.21
C LEU A 106 -19.92 -15.38 4.79
N ILE A 107 -18.89 -15.32 5.64
CA ILE A 107 -17.60 -15.99 5.39
C ILE A 107 -17.79 -17.51 5.23
N ASP A 108 -18.61 -18.14 6.09
CA ASP A 108 -18.89 -19.58 5.98
C ASP A 108 -19.56 -19.94 4.65
N ARG A 109 -20.53 -19.13 4.21
CA ARG A 109 -21.24 -19.33 2.95
C ARG A 109 -20.31 -19.19 1.74
N ILE A 110 -19.48 -18.14 1.71
CA ILE A 110 -18.48 -17.95 0.64
C ILE A 110 -17.55 -19.16 0.58
N ALA A 111 -16.97 -19.55 1.72
CA ALA A 111 -16.03 -20.67 1.76
C ALA A 111 -16.67 -22.03 1.48
N GLN A 112 -17.98 -22.19 1.72
CA GLN A 112 -18.73 -23.39 1.34
C GLN A 112 -18.97 -23.46 -0.16
N GLN A 113 -19.36 -22.35 -0.79
CA GLN A 113 -19.68 -22.29 -2.22
C GLN A 113 -18.43 -22.21 -3.11
N SER A 114 -17.32 -21.68 -2.59
CA SER A 114 -16.05 -21.53 -3.29
C SER A 114 -14.85 -21.90 -2.40
N PRO A 115 -14.61 -23.21 -2.14
CA PRO A 115 -13.65 -23.66 -1.12
C PRO A 115 -12.18 -23.33 -1.42
N ASN A 116 -11.86 -22.98 -2.66
CA ASN A 116 -10.51 -22.62 -3.06
C ASN A 116 -10.21 -21.12 -3.01
N THR A 117 -11.24 -20.28 -2.88
CA THR A 117 -11.11 -18.83 -2.85
C THR A 117 -10.43 -18.36 -1.57
N GLN A 118 -9.44 -17.48 -1.70
CA GLN A 118 -8.90 -16.73 -0.58
C GLN A 118 -9.79 -15.51 -0.30
N ILE A 119 -10.26 -15.38 0.93
CA ILE A 119 -11.10 -14.26 1.37
C ILE A 119 -10.22 -13.29 2.17
N PHE A 120 -10.23 -12.02 1.82
CA PHE A 120 -9.69 -10.97 2.68
C PHE A 120 -10.83 -10.12 3.20
N VAL A 121 -10.91 -9.95 4.52
CA VAL A 121 -11.97 -9.20 5.21
C VAL A 121 -11.40 -7.88 5.69
N SER A 122 -12.01 -6.78 5.27
CA SER A 122 -11.62 -5.45 5.70
C SER A 122 -12.18 -5.10 7.08
N SER A 123 -11.48 -4.22 7.80
CA SER A 123 -12.11 -3.32 8.77
C SER A 123 -13.07 -2.33 8.11
N ILE A 124 -13.91 -1.68 8.91
CA ILE A 124 -14.78 -0.56 8.53
C ILE A 124 -14.02 0.76 8.74
N ALA A 125 -14.11 1.70 7.80
CA ALA A 125 -13.55 3.04 7.97
C ALA A 125 -14.12 3.75 9.21
N PRO A 126 -13.39 4.69 9.84
CA PRO A 126 -13.98 5.60 10.81
C PRO A 126 -15.21 6.30 10.21
N ILE A 127 -16.18 6.62 11.07
CA ILE A 127 -17.38 7.35 10.69
C ILE A 127 -17.36 8.70 11.42
N ASP A 128 -17.43 9.80 10.68
CA ASP A 128 -17.60 11.14 11.25
C ASP A 128 -19.09 11.38 11.57
N PRO A 129 -19.49 11.46 12.85
CA PRO A 129 -20.88 11.74 13.21
C PRO A 129 -21.34 13.14 12.77
N ASN A 130 -20.42 14.05 12.42
CA ASN A 130 -20.72 15.41 11.94
C ASN A 130 -20.76 15.50 10.40
N GLY A 131 -20.54 14.40 9.69
CA GLY A 131 -20.57 14.36 8.24
C GLY A 131 -21.95 14.65 7.65
N SER A 132 -21.97 15.19 6.43
CA SER A 132 -23.22 15.60 5.76
C SER A 132 -24.19 14.46 5.42
N LYS A 133 -23.74 13.19 5.46
CA LYS A 133 -24.63 12.03 5.26
C LYS A 133 -25.65 11.88 6.40
N GLY A 134 -25.30 12.32 7.61
CA GLY A 134 -26.12 12.15 8.80
C GLY A 134 -26.29 10.66 9.16
N VAL A 135 -25.37 10.15 9.99
CA VAL A 135 -25.46 8.78 10.51
C VAL A 135 -26.20 8.75 11.84
N LYS A 136 -26.63 7.56 12.27
CA LYS A 136 -27.15 7.39 13.63
C LYS A 136 -26.03 7.58 14.66
N PRO A 137 -26.33 8.09 15.89
CA PRO A 137 -25.32 8.36 16.90
C PRO A 137 -24.41 7.18 17.23
N GLU A 138 -24.95 5.97 17.24
CA GLU A 138 -24.25 4.73 17.56
C GLU A 138 -23.33 4.21 16.44
N ALA A 139 -23.44 4.73 15.21
CA ALA A 139 -22.78 4.15 14.05
C ALA A 139 -21.24 4.18 14.14
N ALA A 140 -20.68 5.28 14.67
CA ALA A 140 -19.23 5.41 14.84
C ALA A 140 -18.68 4.45 15.91
N GLU A 141 -19.33 4.40 17.07
CA GLU A 141 -18.96 3.48 18.17
C GLU A 141 -19.10 2.02 17.72
N ASN A 142 -20.20 1.66 17.05
CA ASN A 142 -20.41 0.32 16.53
C ASN A 142 -19.34 -0.07 15.49
N ALA A 143 -18.87 0.85 14.64
CA ALA A 143 -17.80 0.57 13.69
C ALA A 143 -16.48 0.28 14.41
N GLU A 144 -16.14 1.05 15.44
CA GLU A 144 -14.93 0.86 16.26
C GLU A 144 -14.99 -0.46 17.03
N ASP A 145 -16.09 -0.72 17.72
CA ASP A 145 -16.31 -1.94 18.51
C ASP A 145 -16.31 -3.18 17.61
N PHE A 146 -16.96 -3.10 16.45
CA PHE A 146 -16.96 -4.20 15.49
C PHE A 146 -15.55 -4.48 14.95
N ASN A 147 -14.79 -3.43 14.59
CA ASN A 147 -13.41 -3.56 14.14
C ASN A 147 -12.51 -4.25 15.17
N ALA A 148 -12.69 -3.98 16.45
CA ALA A 148 -11.94 -4.63 17.53
C ALA A 148 -12.16 -6.15 17.59
N LEU A 149 -13.32 -6.64 17.11
CA LEU A 149 -13.67 -8.06 17.11
C LEU A 149 -13.20 -8.80 15.84
N LEU A 150 -12.95 -8.10 14.73
CA LEU A 150 -12.63 -8.70 13.44
C LEU A 150 -11.39 -9.61 13.45
N PRO A 151 -10.25 -9.25 14.08
CA PRO A 151 -9.10 -10.14 14.15
C PRO A 151 -9.43 -11.49 14.78
N GLN A 152 -10.19 -11.49 15.89
CA GLN A 152 -10.58 -12.72 16.57
C GLN A 152 -11.61 -13.51 15.76
N LEU A 153 -12.59 -12.85 15.14
CA LEU A 153 -13.55 -13.49 14.24
C LEU A 153 -12.82 -14.25 13.13
N VAL A 154 -11.92 -13.57 12.42
CA VAL A 154 -11.17 -14.16 11.31
C VAL A 154 -10.27 -15.30 11.80
N ASN A 155 -9.55 -15.13 12.91
CA ASN A 155 -8.72 -16.20 13.48
C ASN A 155 -9.53 -17.45 13.84
N ASN A 156 -10.77 -17.28 14.34
CA ASN A 156 -11.69 -18.39 14.58
C ASN A 156 -12.10 -19.10 13.27
N LYS A 157 -12.22 -18.38 12.16
CA LYS A 157 -12.50 -18.99 10.85
C LYS A 157 -11.27 -19.70 10.28
N VAL A 158 -10.08 -19.14 10.45
CA VAL A 158 -8.82 -19.79 10.08
C VAL A 158 -8.64 -21.10 10.83
N SER A 159 -8.91 -21.15 12.14
CA SER A 159 -8.82 -22.38 12.93
C SER A 159 -9.85 -23.45 12.53
N GLN A 160 -10.92 -23.05 11.83
CA GLN A 160 -11.90 -23.94 11.20
C GLN A 160 -11.49 -24.36 9.78
N GLY A 161 -10.26 -24.05 9.34
CA GLY A 161 -9.71 -24.40 8.04
C GLY A 161 -10.19 -23.52 6.88
N LYS A 162 -10.80 -22.38 7.15
CA LYS A 162 -11.24 -21.43 6.12
C LYS A 162 -10.05 -20.63 5.61
N LYS A 163 -9.97 -20.42 4.29
CA LYS A 163 -8.97 -19.55 3.63
C LYS A 163 -9.40 -18.09 3.75
N VAL A 164 -9.18 -17.51 4.92
CA VAL A 164 -9.57 -16.13 5.21
C VAL A 164 -8.46 -15.39 5.95
N ALA A 165 -8.29 -14.12 5.65
CA ALA A 165 -7.34 -13.23 6.31
C ALA A 165 -8.01 -11.89 6.65
N PHE A 166 -7.57 -11.27 7.75
CA PHE A 166 -8.02 -9.96 8.16
C PHE A 166 -7.06 -8.92 7.62
N VAL A 167 -7.60 -7.83 7.08
CA VAL A 167 -6.82 -6.68 6.61
C VAL A 167 -7.43 -5.44 7.21
N ASP A 168 -6.64 -4.68 7.98
CA ASP A 168 -7.04 -3.37 8.45
C ASP A 168 -6.94 -2.32 7.33
N ALA A 169 -7.74 -2.51 6.28
CA ALA A 169 -7.64 -1.72 5.05
C ALA A 169 -8.30 -0.33 5.21
N GLU A 170 -9.43 -0.26 5.92
CA GLU A 170 -10.21 0.98 6.06
C GLU A 170 -10.14 1.57 7.47
N GLY A 171 -10.07 0.75 8.51
CA GLY A 171 -9.96 1.17 9.91
C GLY A 171 -8.67 1.93 10.23
N SER A 172 -7.63 1.77 9.40
CA SER A 172 -6.38 2.55 9.49
C SER A 172 -6.47 3.98 8.94
N LEU A 173 -7.63 4.37 8.38
CA LEU A 173 -7.89 5.74 7.96
C LEU A 173 -8.15 6.67 9.16
N THR A 174 -8.08 7.98 8.93
CA THR A 174 -8.57 9.00 9.87
C THR A 174 -9.78 9.74 9.30
N ILE A 175 -10.42 10.59 10.09
CA ILE A 175 -11.53 11.44 9.61
C ILE A 175 -11.09 12.33 8.44
N ASP A 176 -9.83 12.78 8.40
CA ASP A 176 -9.27 13.57 7.30
C ASP A 176 -9.17 12.81 5.98
N ASP A 177 -9.23 11.48 6.03
CA ASP A 177 -9.25 10.63 4.84
C ASP A 177 -10.66 10.44 4.27
N LEU A 178 -11.71 10.95 4.94
CA LEU A 178 -13.10 10.85 4.51
C LEU A 178 -13.50 12.05 3.64
N GLY A 179 -14.46 11.83 2.76
CA GLY A 179 -15.18 12.91 2.11
C GLY A 179 -16.08 13.65 3.09
N SER A 180 -16.64 14.78 2.67
CA SER A 180 -17.49 15.64 3.52
C SER A 180 -18.82 15.00 3.97
N ASP A 181 -19.11 13.79 3.49
CA ASP A 181 -20.26 13.00 3.94
C ASP A 181 -19.99 12.22 5.24
N GLY A 182 -18.71 12.11 5.65
CA GLY A 182 -18.29 11.49 6.90
C GLY A 182 -18.36 9.96 6.92
N VAL A 183 -18.65 9.31 5.78
CA VAL A 183 -18.76 7.84 5.71
C VAL A 183 -17.93 7.26 4.58
N HIS A 184 -17.85 7.93 3.44
CA HIS A 184 -17.08 7.44 2.30
C HIS A 184 -15.67 8.03 2.35
N PRO A 185 -14.62 7.22 2.07
CA PRO A 185 -13.28 7.73 1.87
C PRO A 185 -13.23 8.80 0.76
N SER A 186 -12.40 9.80 0.95
CA SER A 186 -11.97 10.72 -0.11
C SER A 186 -11.13 9.97 -1.16
N SER A 187 -10.79 10.64 -2.25
CA SER A 187 -9.85 10.09 -3.24
C SER A 187 -8.51 9.65 -2.62
N GLN A 188 -8.02 10.35 -1.59
CA GLN A 188 -6.79 10.00 -0.89
C GLN A 188 -6.99 8.81 0.05
N GLY A 189 -8.13 8.75 0.75
CA GLY A 189 -8.51 7.61 1.58
C GLY A 189 -8.62 6.32 0.77
N TYR A 190 -9.25 6.36 -0.41
CA TYR A 190 -9.32 5.21 -1.31
C TYR A 190 -7.94 4.75 -1.82
N LYS A 191 -6.98 5.67 -2.04
CA LYS A 191 -5.60 5.28 -2.36
C LYS A 191 -4.95 4.50 -1.23
N LYS A 192 -5.14 4.94 0.03
CA LYS A 192 -4.62 4.21 1.20
C LYS A 192 -5.22 2.80 1.29
N ILE A 193 -6.53 2.67 1.11
CA ILE A 193 -7.22 1.36 1.09
C ILE A 193 -6.67 0.48 -0.05
N GLY A 194 -6.52 1.02 -1.26
CA GLY A 194 -5.99 0.27 -2.41
C GLY A 194 -4.57 -0.24 -2.17
N ASN A 195 -3.73 0.55 -1.50
CA ASN A 195 -2.39 0.13 -1.08
C ASN A 195 -2.45 -0.98 -0.02
N LYS A 196 -3.34 -0.89 0.97
CA LYS A 196 -3.52 -1.93 1.99
C LYS A 196 -3.97 -3.26 1.40
N TRP A 197 -4.91 -3.22 0.45
CA TRP A 197 -5.32 -4.43 -0.26
C TRP A 197 -4.18 -5.03 -1.07
N TYR A 198 -3.46 -4.19 -1.79
CA TYR A 198 -2.32 -4.63 -2.58
C TYR A 198 -1.28 -5.34 -1.70
N ASP A 199 -0.91 -4.71 -0.57
CA ASP A 199 0.04 -5.24 0.41
C ASP A 199 -0.42 -6.57 1.04
N ALA A 200 -1.72 -6.81 1.16
CA ALA A 200 -2.27 -8.04 1.70
C ALA A 200 -2.33 -9.18 0.66
N ILE A 201 -2.55 -8.84 -0.61
CA ILE A 201 -2.67 -9.81 -1.70
C ILE A 201 -1.30 -10.28 -2.18
N VAL A 202 -0.37 -9.34 -2.33
CA VAL A 202 1.01 -9.63 -2.72
C VAL A 202 1.75 -9.92 -1.42
N GLU A 203 1.75 -11.19 -1.02
CA GLU A 203 2.55 -11.66 0.12
C GLU A 203 3.97 -11.13 -0.02
N ARG A 204 4.38 -10.34 0.97
CA ARG A 204 5.76 -9.88 1.13
C ARG A 204 6.50 -10.93 1.94
N ASP A 205 7.63 -11.41 1.43
CA ASP A 205 8.57 -12.12 2.28
C ASP A 205 9.03 -11.16 3.40
N THR A 206 8.73 -11.53 4.65
CA THR A 206 9.26 -10.81 5.82
C THR A 206 10.41 -11.63 6.37
N ILE A 207 11.62 -11.15 6.10
CA ILE A 207 12.86 -11.75 6.60
C ILE A 207 13.39 -10.85 7.72
N SER A 208 13.56 -11.41 8.92
CA SER A 208 13.96 -10.67 10.12
C SER A 208 15.20 -11.23 10.79
N SER A 209 15.93 -10.38 11.53
CA SER A 209 17.14 -10.76 12.28
C SER A 209 18.25 -11.30 11.37
N VAL A 210 18.40 -10.65 10.22
CA VAL A 210 19.33 -11.07 9.18
C VAL A 210 20.46 -10.06 9.00
N GLU A 211 21.60 -10.58 8.53
CA GLU A 211 22.77 -9.81 8.12
C GLU A 211 23.02 -10.10 6.64
N ASN A 212 23.31 -9.07 5.84
CA ASN A 212 23.74 -9.22 4.45
C ASN A 212 22.70 -9.87 3.53
N VAL A 213 21.51 -9.26 3.44
CA VAL A 213 20.39 -9.79 2.66
C VAL A 213 20.23 -9.06 1.35
N ILE A 214 20.03 -9.86 0.31
CA ILE A 214 19.53 -9.44 -0.99
C ILE A 214 18.09 -9.95 -1.07
N GLY A 215 17.14 -9.02 -1.18
CA GLY A 215 15.75 -9.32 -1.44
C GLY A 215 15.55 -9.84 -2.87
N THR A 216 14.30 -9.97 -3.23
CA THR A 216 13.84 -10.55 -4.49
C THR A 216 13.61 -9.45 -5.53
N ALA A 217 12.96 -9.78 -6.65
CA ALA A 217 12.48 -8.77 -7.58
C ALA A 217 11.09 -8.22 -7.19
N TYR A 218 10.48 -8.77 -6.15
CA TYR A 218 9.16 -8.42 -5.65
C TYR A 218 9.29 -7.56 -4.41
N ARG A 219 8.16 -7.10 -3.85
CA ARG A 219 8.18 -6.27 -2.66
C ARG A 219 8.59 -7.08 -1.43
N ASP A 220 9.72 -6.72 -0.86
CA ASP A 220 10.28 -7.32 0.33
C ASP A 220 10.08 -6.45 1.57
N LYS A 221 10.03 -7.11 2.74
CA LYS A 221 10.21 -6.44 4.02
C LYS A 221 11.44 -7.03 4.71
N LEU A 222 12.54 -6.29 4.64
CA LEU A 222 13.82 -6.70 5.22
C LEU A 222 14.04 -5.98 6.55
N LEU A 223 14.14 -6.76 7.64
CA LEU A 223 14.47 -6.27 8.97
C LEU A 223 15.82 -6.84 9.41
N GLY A 224 16.82 -5.97 9.50
CA GLY A 224 18.13 -6.26 10.04
C GLY A 224 18.10 -6.58 11.54
N ASN A 225 19.28 -6.58 12.16
CA ASN A 225 19.48 -6.88 13.56
C ASN A 225 20.23 -5.72 14.25
N VAL A 226 20.92 -5.99 15.38
CA VAL A 226 21.63 -4.95 16.15
C VAL A 226 23.09 -4.78 15.72
N SER A 227 23.51 -5.48 14.66
CA SER A 227 24.84 -5.42 14.08
C SER A 227 24.78 -4.73 12.73
N ASN A 228 25.94 -4.30 12.22
CA ASN A 228 26.03 -3.68 10.90
C ASN A 228 25.46 -4.59 9.81
N ASN A 229 24.41 -4.14 9.14
CA ASN A 229 23.72 -4.90 8.10
C ASN A 229 23.95 -4.30 6.72
N VAL A 230 24.08 -5.17 5.72
CA VAL A 230 24.05 -4.80 4.31
C VAL A 230 22.71 -5.27 3.74
N LEU A 231 21.87 -4.36 3.31
CA LEU A 231 20.52 -4.65 2.80
C LEU A 231 20.39 -4.16 1.36
N GLU A 232 20.04 -5.08 0.46
CA GLU A 232 19.68 -4.78 -0.93
C GLU A 232 18.22 -5.23 -1.11
N GLY A 233 17.29 -4.27 -1.28
CA GLY A 233 15.87 -4.59 -1.45
C GLY A 233 15.60 -5.38 -2.72
N GLY A 234 16.22 -4.95 -3.82
CA GLY A 234 16.06 -5.55 -5.13
C GLY A 234 15.18 -4.68 -6.03
N ALA A 235 14.32 -5.29 -6.84
CA ALA A 235 13.38 -4.54 -7.67
C ALA A 235 12.04 -4.37 -6.94
N SER A 236 11.17 -3.51 -7.46
CA SER A 236 9.91 -3.10 -6.79
C SER A 236 10.15 -2.22 -5.56
N ARG A 237 9.08 -1.91 -4.82
CA ARG A 237 9.11 -1.01 -3.66
C ARG A 237 9.21 -1.80 -2.36
N ASP A 238 10.36 -1.71 -1.71
CA ASP A 238 10.65 -2.49 -0.51
C ASP A 238 10.48 -1.69 0.78
N ILE A 239 10.37 -2.39 1.91
CA ILE A 239 10.46 -1.81 3.25
C ILE A 239 11.72 -2.35 3.91
N LEU A 240 12.69 -1.46 4.11
CA LEU A 240 14.00 -1.82 4.66
C LEU A 240 14.17 -1.18 6.04
N THR A 241 14.57 -1.97 7.02
CA THR A 241 14.90 -1.54 8.38
C THR A 241 16.29 -2.07 8.71
N GLY A 242 17.24 -1.18 8.95
CA GLY A 242 18.62 -1.55 9.30
C GLY A 242 18.70 -2.17 10.69
N GLY A 243 18.03 -1.56 11.67
CA GLY A 243 18.04 -1.96 13.07
C GLY A 243 19.03 -1.11 13.85
N GLY A 244 19.98 -1.76 14.54
CA GLY A 244 21.06 -1.06 15.22
C GLY A 244 22.40 -1.37 14.55
N GLY A 245 23.37 -0.48 14.70
CA GLY A 245 24.66 -0.63 14.04
C GLY A 245 24.87 0.46 12.99
N ILE A 246 25.82 0.21 12.09
CA ILE A 246 26.14 1.06 10.95
C ILE A 246 25.73 0.26 9.70
N ASP A 247 24.61 0.64 9.12
CA ASP A 247 23.96 -0.13 8.07
C ASP A 247 24.27 0.41 6.68
N THR A 248 24.19 -0.45 5.67
CA THR A 248 24.44 -0.11 4.27
C THR A 248 23.29 -0.57 3.41
N PHE A 249 22.64 0.35 2.72
CA PHE A 249 21.55 0.10 1.79
C PHE A 249 22.09 0.15 0.35
N ILE A 250 22.07 -0.99 -0.36
CA ILE A 250 22.68 -1.14 -1.69
C ILE A 250 21.62 -1.00 -2.79
N TYR A 251 21.95 -0.21 -3.81
CA TYR A 251 21.20 -0.09 -5.05
C TYR A 251 22.11 -0.41 -6.24
N ARG A 252 21.90 -1.57 -6.87
CA ARG A 252 22.68 -1.99 -8.03
C ARG A 252 22.12 -1.51 -9.36
N SER A 253 20.92 -0.95 -9.41
CA SER A 253 20.29 -0.46 -10.64
C SER A 253 19.47 0.79 -10.32
N SER A 254 19.41 1.73 -11.26
CA SER A 254 18.49 2.88 -11.15
C SER A 254 17.02 2.45 -11.21
N HIS A 255 16.74 1.21 -11.60
CA HIS A 255 15.38 0.64 -11.59
C HIS A 255 15.05 -0.08 -10.27
N HIS A 256 16.03 -0.23 -9.38
CA HIS A 256 15.82 -0.71 -8.01
C HIS A 256 15.49 0.51 -7.14
N GLY A 257 14.43 0.41 -6.33
CA GLY A 257 14.07 1.46 -5.38
C GLY A 257 12.63 1.95 -5.45
N SER A 258 12.44 3.22 -5.10
CA SER A 258 11.21 3.70 -4.45
C SER A 258 10.93 2.98 -3.12
N ASP A 259 12.01 2.58 -2.44
CA ASP A 259 11.96 1.87 -1.16
C ASP A 259 11.57 2.81 -0.03
N THR A 260 11.06 2.24 1.04
CA THR A 260 10.88 2.93 2.32
C THR A 260 11.90 2.43 3.31
N ILE A 261 12.88 3.28 3.64
CA ILE A 261 13.84 2.99 4.71
C ILE A 261 13.32 3.60 6.00
N THR A 262 13.13 2.75 7.02
CA THR A 262 12.37 3.13 8.21
C THR A 262 13.17 3.83 9.30
N ASP A 263 14.48 3.62 9.34
CA ASP A 263 15.34 3.97 10.47
C ASP A 263 16.73 4.50 10.08
N PHE A 264 16.92 4.92 8.82
CA PHE A 264 18.20 5.45 8.34
C PHE A 264 18.74 6.55 9.27
N GLY A 265 19.93 6.30 9.82
CA GLY A 265 20.62 7.09 10.82
C GLY A 265 21.80 7.90 10.27
N THR A 266 22.52 8.56 11.18
CA THR A 266 23.69 9.40 10.85
C THR A 266 24.92 8.62 10.45
N ASP A 267 25.00 7.35 10.85
CA ASP A 267 26.15 6.49 10.58
C ASP A 267 25.89 5.54 9.40
N ASP A 268 24.67 5.50 8.87
CA ASP A 268 24.32 4.60 7.77
C ASP A 268 24.78 5.11 6.41
N PHE A 269 24.88 4.19 5.46
CA PHE A 269 25.37 4.44 4.11
C PHE A 269 24.40 3.95 3.04
N PHE A 270 24.39 4.66 1.92
CA PHE A 270 23.93 4.15 0.66
C PHE A 270 25.11 3.77 -0.22
N GLN A 271 24.96 2.69 -0.98
CA GLN A 271 25.91 2.30 -2.02
C GLN A 271 25.22 2.15 -3.37
N PHE A 272 25.77 2.81 -4.39
CA PHE A 272 25.22 2.86 -5.75
C PHE A 272 26.22 2.35 -6.78
N SER A 273 25.81 1.45 -7.67
CA SER A 273 26.67 0.97 -8.75
C SER A 273 26.87 2.04 -9.83
N ALA A 274 28.11 2.47 -10.05
CA ALA A 274 28.47 3.46 -11.06
C ALA A 274 28.04 3.02 -12.47
N ALA A 275 28.36 1.78 -12.84
CA ALA A 275 28.10 1.26 -14.18
C ALA A 275 26.60 1.21 -14.50
N ASN A 276 25.78 0.84 -13.51
CA ASN A 276 24.35 0.62 -13.72
C ASN A 276 23.50 1.88 -13.53
N PHE A 277 24.01 2.90 -12.81
CA PHE A 277 23.36 4.21 -12.71
C PHE A 277 23.79 5.15 -13.84
N GLY A 278 25.04 5.06 -14.31
CA GLY A 278 25.57 5.87 -15.40
C GLY A 278 25.68 7.37 -15.05
N GLY A 279 25.48 8.24 -16.03
CA GLY A 279 25.48 9.69 -15.84
C GLY A 279 26.83 10.30 -15.39
N GLY A 280 27.94 9.62 -15.67
CA GLY A 280 29.29 10.11 -15.33
C GLY A 280 29.77 9.76 -13.92
N LEU A 281 29.02 8.94 -13.17
CA LEU A 281 29.47 8.42 -11.88
C LEU A 281 30.76 7.60 -12.01
N ILE A 282 31.67 7.77 -11.05
CA ILE A 282 32.95 7.05 -10.99
C ILE A 282 33.05 6.33 -9.65
N ALA A 283 33.20 5.01 -9.68
CA ALA A 283 33.38 4.19 -8.50
C ALA A 283 34.54 4.69 -7.62
N GLY A 284 34.31 4.78 -6.32
CA GLY A 284 35.26 5.28 -5.32
C GLY A 284 35.48 6.79 -5.33
N THR A 285 34.81 7.55 -6.21
CA THR A 285 34.93 9.01 -6.24
C THR A 285 33.81 9.65 -5.41
N PRO A 286 34.14 10.52 -4.44
CA PRO A 286 33.17 11.36 -3.73
C PRO A 286 32.25 12.17 -4.65
N LEU A 287 30.98 12.30 -4.25
CA LEU A 287 30.08 13.28 -4.86
C LEU A 287 30.52 14.71 -4.50
N SER A 288 30.31 15.63 -5.44
CA SER A 288 30.55 17.05 -5.24
C SER A 288 29.30 17.77 -4.70
N LEU A 289 29.47 18.87 -3.96
CA LEU A 289 28.38 19.76 -3.57
C LEU A 289 28.17 20.91 -4.57
N THR A 290 29.06 21.03 -5.55
CA THR A 290 28.97 21.96 -6.69
C THR A 290 29.01 21.18 -8.00
N GLU A 291 28.71 21.83 -9.12
CA GLU A 291 28.82 21.22 -10.44
C GLU A 291 30.17 20.49 -10.62
N ALA A 292 30.10 19.21 -10.99
CA ALA A 292 31.25 18.34 -11.23
C ALA A 292 30.87 17.29 -12.27
N ALA A 293 31.88 16.66 -12.89
CA ALA A 293 31.67 15.59 -13.88
C ALA A 293 31.54 14.19 -13.25
N THR A 294 31.75 14.06 -11.93
CA THR A 294 31.81 12.78 -11.20
C THR A 294 30.57 12.50 -10.36
N GLY A 295 29.50 13.29 -10.57
CA GLY A 295 28.28 13.27 -9.79
C GLY A 295 28.21 14.32 -8.69
N VAL A 296 26.98 14.74 -8.38
CA VAL A 296 26.70 15.85 -7.46
C VAL A 296 25.63 15.44 -6.44
N PHE A 297 25.77 15.86 -5.19
CA PHE A 297 24.74 15.72 -4.16
C PHE A 297 24.10 17.07 -3.87
N VAL A 298 22.77 17.15 -3.94
CA VAL A 298 21.99 18.36 -3.64
C VAL A 298 20.97 18.03 -2.57
N SER A 299 21.00 18.78 -1.46
CA SER A 299 20.08 18.60 -0.34
C SER A 299 19.41 19.92 0.03
N SER A 300 18.08 19.97 -0.05
CA SER A 300 17.25 21.13 0.36
C SER A 300 15.78 20.73 0.46
N ASP A 301 14.89 21.65 0.86
CA ASP A 301 13.43 21.37 0.90
C ASP A 301 12.82 21.16 -0.50
N ASN A 302 13.53 21.57 -1.55
CA ASN A 302 13.14 21.39 -2.95
C ASN A 302 14.40 21.35 -3.86
N PRO A 303 15.13 20.22 -3.87
CA PRO A 303 16.39 20.11 -4.59
C PRO A 303 16.14 20.09 -6.11
N PHE A 304 17.07 20.65 -6.87
CA PHE A 304 17.04 20.68 -8.33
C PHE A 304 18.37 20.14 -8.88
N ALA A 305 18.31 19.58 -10.09
CA ALA A 305 19.49 19.07 -10.79
C ALA A 305 20.53 20.18 -11.01
N LEU A 306 21.82 19.83 -10.90
CA LEU A 306 22.92 20.79 -10.95
C LEU A 306 24.09 20.21 -11.73
N GLY A 307 24.33 20.77 -12.92
CA GLY A 307 25.49 20.49 -13.74
C GLY A 307 25.13 19.72 -15.00
N THR A 308 26.00 18.79 -15.40
CA THR A 308 25.85 17.95 -16.60
C THR A 308 26.16 16.48 -16.34
N SER A 309 26.27 16.10 -15.06
CA SER A 309 26.48 14.73 -14.61
C SER A 309 25.47 14.40 -13.53
N ALA A 310 25.35 13.11 -13.22
CA ALA A 310 24.27 12.61 -12.39
C ALA A 310 24.18 13.30 -11.01
N ASN A 311 22.96 13.63 -10.59
CA ASN A 311 22.69 14.16 -9.27
C ASN A 311 21.98 13.14 -8.38
N PHE A 312 22.37 13.12 -7.11
CA PHE A 312 21.55 12.60 -6.03
C PHE A 312 20.87 13.79 -5.34
N LEU A 313 19.54 13.81 -5.37
CA LEU A 313 18.69 14.91 -4.91
C LEU A 313 17.95 14.47 -3.65
N TYR A 314 18.28 15.05 -2.50
CA TYR A 314 17.60 14.76 -1.24
C TYR A 314 16.68 15.91 -0.83
N ASN A 315 15.38 15.61 -0.75
CA ASN A 315 14.37 16.55 -0.30
C ASN A 315 14.19 16.46 1.22
N THR A 316 14.67 17.47 1.95
CA THR A 316 14.67 17.49 3.42
C THR A 316 13.29 17.62 4.04
N ALA A 317 12.30 18.15 3.31
CA ALA A 317 10.93 18.28 3.78
C ALA A 317 10.13 16.97 3.68
N THR A 318 10.48 16.09 2.74
CA THR A 318 9.73 14.86 2.44
C THR A 318 10.51 13.57 2.71
N GLY A 319 11.82 13.66 2.91
CA GLY A 319 12.72 12.52 3.09
C GLY A 319 12.98 11.74 1.81
N ILE A 320 12.64 12.29 0.64
CA ILE A 320 12.79 11.60 -0.64
C ILE A 320 14.23 11.81 -1.15
N LEU A 321 14.94 10.71 -1.38
CA LEU A 321 16.16 10.66 -2.17
C LEU A 321 15.81 10.25 -3.60
N SER A 322 16.19 11.07 -4.57
CA SER A 322 16.00 10.82 -5.99
C SER A 322 17.33 10.84 -6.74
N PHE A 323 17.36 10.20 -7.91
CA PHE A 323 18.50 10.17 -8.81
C PHE A 323 18.13 10.80 -10.15
N ASP A 324 18.91 11.78 -10.57
CA ASP A 324 18.79 12.47 -11.84
C ASP A 324 20.01 12.09 -12.68
N GLN A 325 19.81 11.44 -13.81
CA GLN A 325 20.92 10.83 -14.55
C GLN A 325 21.70 11.85 -15.41
N ASP A 326 21.03 12.89 -15.89
CA ASP A 326 21.61 13.85 -16.86
C ASP A 326 22.18 15.12 -16.19
N GLY A 327 21.81 15.37 -14.94
CA GLY A 327 22.22 16.50 -14.12
C GLY A 327 21.63 17.85 -14.50
N VAL A 328 20.85 17.90 -15.57
CA VAL A 328 20.21 19.11 -16.10
C VAL A 328 18.71 19.11 -15.88
N GLY A 329 18.13 17.98 -15.46
CA GLY A 329 16.71 17.81 -15.19
C GLY A 329 15.85 17.78 -16.46
N ILE A 330 16.44 17.40 -17.61
CA ILE A 330 15.67 17.15 -18.84
C ILE A 330 14.95 15.82 -18.68
N ASP A 331 15.70 14.79 -18.31
CA ASP A 331 15.13 13.54 -17.83
C ASP A 331 14.68 13.70 -16.37
N ALA A 332 13.46 13.26 -16.08
CA ALA A 332 12.91 13.39 -14.73
C ALA A 332 13.70 12.53 -13.74
N ALA A 333 14.11 13.14 -12.62
CA ALA A 333 14.70 12.41 -11.52
C ALA A 333 13.77 11.29 -11.02
N ILE A 334 14.33 10.09 -10.84
CA ILE A 334 13.63 8.91 -10.35
C ILE A 334 13.75 8.81 -8.82
N THR A 335 12.72 8.35 -8.14
CA THR A 335 12.79 8.14 -6.69
C THR A 335 13.54 6.85 -6.36
N ILE A 336 14.57 6.98 -5.53
CA ILE A 336 15.37 5.87 -5.01
C ILE A 336 14.80 5.38 -3.68
N ALA A 337 14.64 6.29 -2.72
CA ALA A 337 14.19 5.91 -1.38
C ALA A 337 13.41 7.04 -0.70
N ARG A 338 12.50 6.66 0.19
CA ARG A 338 11.91 7.53 1.20
C ARG A 338 12.47 7.18 2.57
N LEU A 339 13.14 8.14 3.20
CA LEU A 339 13.67 8.05 4.55
C LEU A 339 12.65 8.55 5.56
N ARG A 340 12.08 7.65 6.37
CA ARG A 340 11.01 8.03 7.33
C ARG A 340 11.49 8.91 8.47
N SER A 341 12.75 8.79 8.87
CA SER A 341 13.36 9.56 9.96
C SER A 341 13.65 11.01 9.58
N LEU A 342 13.51 11.40 8.30
CA LEU A 342 13.93 12.70 7.77
C LEU A 342 15.36 13.09 8.21
N PRO A 343 16.37 12.20 8.04
CA PRO A 343 17.71 12.47 8.55
C PRO A 343 18.35 13.64 7.80
N SER A 344 19.31 14.30 8.44
CA SER A 344 20.21 15.21 7.74
C SER A 344 21.23 14.39 6.96
N LEU A 345 20.94 14.10 5.69
CA LEU A 345 21.79 13.27 4.85
C LEU A 345 23.06 14.02 4.42
N ASN A 346 24.21 13.38 4.59
CA ASN A 346 25.52 13.86 4.16
C ASN A 346 25.93 13.19 2.84
N TRP A 347 26.59 13.92 1.93
CA TRP A 347 27.15 13.36 0.69
C TRP A 347 28.12 12.21 0.95
N GLN A 348 28.81 12.18 2.09
CA GLN A 348 29.71 11.07 2.48
C GLN A 348 28.98 9.76 2.75
N GLN A 349 27.68 9.84 3.08
CA GLN A 349 26.82 8.67 3.26
C GLN A 349 26.39 8.09 1.90
N ILE A 350 26.63 8.78 0.79
CA ILE A 350 26.33 8.29 -0.56
C ILE A 350 27.63 7.84 -1.22
N GLN A 351 27.81 6.54 -1.32
CA GLN A 351 29.03 5.92 -1.83
C GLN A 351 28.79 5.35 -3.23
N ILE A 352 29.69 5.65 -4.15
CA ILE A 352 29.66 5.10 -5.50
C ILE A 352 30.59 3.90 -5.57
N ILE A 353 30.06 2.75 -5.94
CA ILE A 353 30.77 1.47 -6.02
C ILE A 353 30.87 0.99 -7.48
N ALA A 354 31.70 -0.02 -7.71
CA ALA A 354 31.98 -0.57 -9.04
C ALA A 354 30.73 -1.16 -9.72
#